data_AF-A0A4Q4UKR5-F1
#
_entry.id   AF-A0A4Q4UKR5-F1
#
_cell.length_a   1.000
_cell.length_b   1.000
_cell.length_c   1.000
_cell.angle_alpha   90.00
_cell.angle_beta   90.00
_cell.angle_gamma   90.00
#
_symmetry.space_group_name_H-M   'P 1'
#
loop_
_entity.id
_entity.type
_entity.pdbx_description
1 polymer ?
#
loop_
_entity_poly.entity_id
_entity_poly.type
_entity_poly.pdbx_seq_one_letter_code
_entity_poly.pdbx_strand_id
1 'polypeptide(L)'
;MPACSSSTFCDNSKAILLGGPKAKEAGINGAVSTAPKRFFELPSTTGNQIDAAVAEDVEATTAAIQANGGLKAFDDYVSILYGGTWKNSNPLGETQGTMTNSTQDLLFSMKRLSQNPYPLELVKPSDPLPFDVPEDLAPRIVGVSLDELHKSGSLFVVDRNFLLVRRAD
;
A
#
# COMPACT_ATOMS: atom_id res chain seq x y z
N MET A 1 32.54 15.28 35.96
CA MET A 1 32.77 13.84 35.74
C MET A 1 32.20 13.07 36.93
N PRO A 2 31.19 12.23 36.70
CA PRO A 2 31.02 11.04 37.53
C PRO A 2 30.87 9.77 36.70
N ALA A 3 31.24 8.67 37.36
CA ALA A 3 31.52 7.35 36.81
C ALA A 3 30.25 6.51 36.56
N CYS A 4 30.29 5.68 35.53
CA CYS A 4 29.34 4.59 35.32
C CYS A 4 30.03 3.29 35.73
N SER A 5 29.70 2.76 36.92
CA SER A 5 30.13 1.44 37.36
C SER A 5 28.96 0.46 37.23
N SER A 6 29.26 -0.73 36.72
CA SER A 6 28.51 -1.97 36.97
C SER A 6 27.02 -1.97 36.58
N SER A 7 26.75 -2.57 35.42
CA SER A 7 25.54 -3.37 35.16
C SER A 7 24.18 -2.73 35.45
N THR A 8 23.72 -1.77 34.67
CA THR A 8 22.32 -1.77 34.22
C THR A 8 22.19 -0.98 32.92
N PHE A 9 21.78 -1.69 31.87
CA PHE A 9 21.43 -1.18 30.56
C PHE A 9 20.22 -0.23 30.71
N CYS A 10 20.37 1.05 30.35
CA CYS A 10 19.27 1.99 30.26
C CYS A 10 18.47 1.69 28.98
N ASP A 11 17.42 0.89 29.08
CA ASP A 11 16.54 0.56 27.96
C ASP A 11 15.30 1.47 27.96
N ASN A 12 15.18 2.33 26.95
CA ASN A 12 14.03 3.21 26.72
C ASN A 12 13.26 2.80 25.46
N SER A 13 13.10 1.50 25.21
CA SER A 13 12.37 1.00 24.04
C SER A 13 10.85 0.93 24.29
N LYS A 14 10.10 1.95 23.83
CA LYS A 14 8.64 1.83 23.63
C LYS A 14 8.36 1.21 22.26
N ALA A 15 8.01 -0.07 22.23
CA ALA A 15 7.45 -0.71 21.04
C ALA A 15 5.93 -0.44 20.97
N ILE A 16 5.49 0.29 19.94
CA ILE A 16 4.07 0.38 19.59
C ILE A 16 3.71 -0.85 18.76
N LEU A 17 2.92 -1.76 19.32
CA LEU A 17 2.39 -2.93 18.63
C LEU A 17 1.10 -2.53 17.90
N LEU A 18 1.06 -2.70 16.57
CA LEU A 18 -0.15 -2.52 15.77
C LEU A 18 -1.16 -3.64 16.13
N GLY A 19 -2.41 -3.27 16.40
CA GLY A 19 -3.46 -4.11 17.01
C GLY A 19 -3.70 -5.49 16.38
N GLY A 20 -4.10 -6.47 17.23
CA GLY A 20 -3.99 -7.93 17.01
C GLY A 20 -5.09 -8.63 16.18
N PRO A 21 -4.96 -9.97 16.00
CA PRO A 21 -5.70 -10.89 16.89
C PRO A 21 -4.83 -12.03 17.49
N LYS A 22 -3.50 -11.90 17.49
CA LYS A 22 -2.64 -12.92 18.10
C LYS A 22 -2.25 -12.48 19.52
N ALA A 23 -2.69 -13.25 20.53
CA ALA A 23 -2.14 -13.15 21.87
C ALA A 23 -0.62 -13.39 21.79
N LYS A 24 0.16 -12.41 22.22
CA LYS A 24 1.62 -12.49 22.25
C LYS A 24 2.02 -13.52 23.31
N GLU A 25 2.87 -14.49 22.97
CA GLU A 25 3.46 -15.40 23.96
C GLU A 25 4.31 -14.58 24.95
N ALA A 26 3.77 -14.32 26.14
CA ALA A 26 4.46 -13.61 27.20
C ALA A 26 5.02 -14.62 28.20
N GLY A 27 6.35 -14.78 28.20
CA GLY A 27 7.09 -15.62 29.13
C GLY A 27 8.56 -15.69 28.74
N ILE A 28 9.44 -16.04 29.69
CA ILE A 28 10.89 -16.23 29.47
C ILE A 28 11.18 -17.18 28.30
N ASN A 29 10.34 -18.21 28.11
CA ASN A 29 10.43 -19.13 26.97
C ASN A 29 9.86 -18.54 25.66
N GLY A 30 8.90 -17.61 25.74
CA GLY A 30 8.40 -16.83 24.59
C GLY A 30 9.40 -15.77 24.12
N ALA A 31 10.18 -15.19 25.05
CA ALA A 31 11.29 -14.29 24.73
C ALA A 31 12.43 -15.04 24.02
N VAL A 32 12.68 -16.31 24.36
CA VAL A 32 13.68 -17.16 23.68
C VAL A 32 13.15 -17.72 22.35
N SER A 33 11.84 -18.00 22.20
CA SER A 33 11.25 -18.41 20.90
C SER A 33 11.12 -17.24 19.90
N THR A 34 11.02 -16.01 20.41
CA THR A 34 11.07 -14.78 19.62
C THR A 34 12.50 -14.26 19.40
N ALA A 35 13.50 -14.75 20.15
CA ALA A 35 14.90 -14.37 19.97
C ALA A 35 15.48 -14.74 18.60
N PRO A 36 15.21 -15.91 17.97
CA PRO A 36 15.61 -16.15 16.59
C PRO A 36 14.64 -15.53 15.56
N LYS A 37 13.58 -14.84 16.00
CA LYS A 37 12.66 -14.07 15.14
C LYS A 37 12.91 -12.57 15.18
N ARG A 38 14.09 -12.12 15.62
CA ARG A 38 14.56 -10.76 15.36
C ARG A 38 15.03 -10.61 13.90
N PHE A 39 14.07 -10.68 12.98
CA PHE A 39 14.18 -10.03 11.68
C PHE A 39 13.97 -8.49 11.79
N PHE A 40 13.70 -8.00 13.00
CA PHE A 40 13.45 -6.59 13.32
C PHE A 40 14.70 -5.80 13.73
N GLU A 41 15.89 -6.34 13.50
CA GLU A 41 17.14 -5.57 13.50
C GLU A 41 17.70 -5.56 12.08
N LEU A 42 17.02 -4.89 11.15
CA LEU A 42 17.80 -4.16 10.14
C LEU A 42 18.55 -3.09 10.94
N PRO A 43 19.88 -3.00 10.84
CA PRO A 43 20.65 -2.12 11.71
C PRO A 43 20.17 -0.69 11.50
N SER A 44 20.02 0.06 12.60
CA SER A 44 19.61 1.47 12.61
C SER A 44 20.33 2.34 11.57
N THR A 45 21.54 1.93 11.17
CA THR A 45 22.32 2.51 10.07
C THR A 45 21.64 2.45 8.71
N THR A 46 20.96 1.36 8.33
CA THR A 46 20.27 1.25 7.04
C THR A 46 19.00 2.10 7.00
N GLY A 47 18.25 2.15 8.11
CA GLY A 47 17.09 3.05 8.23
C GLY A 47 17.50 4.51 8.09
N ASN A 48 18.53 4.93 8.83
CA ASN A 48 19.06 6.30 8.77
C ASN A 48 19.56 6.68 7.36
N GLN A 49 20.15 5.74 6.61
CA GLN A 49 20.59 5.97 5.23
C GLN A 49 19.41 6.16 4.27
N ILE A 50 18.36 5.34 4.41
CA ILE A 50 17.14 5.49 3.61
C ILE A 50 16.46 6.82 3.94
N ASP A 51 16.34 7.16 5.21
CA ASP A 51 15.72 8.43 5.65
C ASP A 51 16.48 9.64 5.11
N ALA A 52 17.82 9.60 5.12
CA ALA A 52 18.64 10.67 4.53
C ALA A 52 18.43 10.79 3.02
N ALA A 53 18.41 9.69 2.28
CA ALA A 53 18.15 9.68 0.84
C ALA A 53 16.73 10.18 0.50
N VAL A 54 15.74 9.82 1.32
CA VAL A 54 14.37 10.33 1.20
C VAL A 54 14.32 11.83 1.47
N ALA A 55 15.00 12.32 2.51
CA ALA A 55 15.02 13.74 2.85
C ALA A 55 15.60 14.59 1.72
N GLU A 56 16.68 14.14 1.09
CA GLU A 56 17.29 14.80 -0.07
C GLU A 56 16.33 14.85 -1.27
N ASP A 57 15.72 13.72 -1.62
CA ASP A 57 14.74 13.68 -2.71
C ASP A 57 13.50 14.54 -2.43
N VAL A 58 13.04 14.57 -1.17
CA VAL A 58 11.91 15.41 -0.73
C VAL A 58 12.24 16.88 -0.85
N GLU A 59 13.44 17.32 -0.47
CA GLU A 59 13.87 18.70 -0.61
C GLU A 59 13.86 19.14 -2.08
N ALA A 60 14.51 18.34 -2.95
CA ALA A 60 14.57 18.61 -4.38
C ALA A 60 13.18 18.63 -5.04
N THR A 61 12.34 17.64 -4.71
CA THR A 61 10.97 17.54 -5.24
C THR A 61 10.09 18.68 -4.75
N THR A 62 10.24 19.09 -3.48
CA THR A 62 9.49 20.23 -2.93
C THR A 62 9.87 21.53 -3.63
N ALA A 63 11.16 21.76 -3.87
CA ALA A 63 11.62 22.92 -4.63
C ALA A 63 11.06 22.94 -6.07
N ALA A 64 11.03 21.78 -6.75
CA ALA A 64 10.44 21.65 -8.08
C ALA A 64 8.94 21.96 -8.09
N ILE A 65 8.19 21.45 -7.11
CA ILE A 65 6.75 21.74 -6.94
C ILE A 65 6.53 23.24 -6.70
N GLN A 66 7.33 23.87 -5.84
CA GLN A 66 7.23 25.30 -5.56
C GLN A 66 7.54 26.15 -6.79
N ALA A 67 8.58 25.79 -7.56
CA ALA A 67 8.94 26.47 -8.80
C ALA A 67 7.83 26.36 -9.87
N ASN A 68 7.09 25.24 -9.91
CA ASN A 68 5.91 25.08 -10.77
C ASN A 68 4.66 25.85 -10.27
N GLY A 69 4.74 26.43 -9.06
CA GLY A 69 3.62 27.06 -8.38
C GLY A 69 2.57 26.06 -7.90
N GLY A 70 2.99 24.83 -7.56
CA GLY A 70 2.15 23.72 -7.13
C GLY A 70 1.91 22.66 -8.22
N LEU A 71 1.13 21.64 -7.88
CA LEU A 71 0.60 20.64 -8.81
C LEU A 71 -0.83 21.03 -9.17
N LYS A 72 -1.07 21.42 -10.43
CA LYS A 72 -2.33 22.01 -10.91
C LYS A 72 -3.08 21.09 -11.88
N ALA A 73 -2.34 20.27 -12.61
CA ALA A 73 -2.87 19.31 -13.56
C ALA A 73 -2.43 17.89 -13.22
N PHE A 74 -3.14 16.91 -13.77
CA PHE A 74 -2.77 15.50 -13.63
C PHE A 74 -1.34 15.23 -14.13
N ASP A 75 -0.95 15.86 -15.24
CA ASP A 75 0.38 15.72 -15.82
C ASP A 75 1.50 16.25 -14.91
N ASP A 76 1.22 17.18 -14.00
CA ASP A 76 2.22 17.68 -13.05
C ASP A 76 2.65 16.57 -12.07
N TYR A 77 1.78 15.62 -11.75
CA TYR A 77 2.18 14.45 -10.96
C TYR A 77 3.19 13.59 -11.72
N VAL A 78 3.08 13.52 -13.04
CA VAL A 78 4.00 12.73 -13.87
C VAL A 78 5.32 13.45 -14.04
N SER A 79 5.29 14.74 -14.39
CA SER A 79 6.47 15.50 -14.79
C SER A 79 7.19 16.19 -13.63
N ILE A 80 6.48 16.61 -12.59
CA ILE A 80 7.06 17.37 -11.47
C ILE A 80 7.26 16.48 -10.24
N LEU A 81 6.23 15.71 -9.85
CA LEU A 81 6.33 14.89 -8.64
C LEU A 81 7.24 13.67 -8.83
N TYR A 82 7.17 13.00 -9.98
CA TYR A 82 7.93 11.78 -10.27
C TYR A 82 8.94 11.91 -11.42
N GLY A 83 8.89 13.00 -12.18
CA GLY A 83 9.72 13.19 -13.37
C GLY A 83 11.18 13.42 -13.02
N GLY A 84 12.01 12.37 -13.10
CA GLY A 84 13.44 12.45 -12.84
C GLY A 84 13.82 12.65 -11.37
N THR A 85 12.85 12.64 -10.46
CA THR A 85 13.02 12.74 -9.00
C THR A 85 13.21 11.35 -8.36
N TRP A 86 13.32 11.32 -7.03
CA TRP A 86 13.42 10.10 -6.21
C TRP A 86 14.61 9.18 -6.51
N LYS A 87 15.69 9.70 -7.12
CA LYS A 87 16.82 8.86 -7.58
C LYS A 87 17.68 8.34 -6.44
N ASN A 88 17.67 9.01 -5.28
CA ASN A 88 18.43 8.58 -4.12
C ASN A 88 17.69 7.48 -3.35
N SER A 89 16.40 7.69 -3.08
CA SER A 89 15.54 6.80 -2.29
C SER A 89 14.90 5.67 -3.10
N ASN A 90 14.68 5.88 -4.40
CA ASN A 90 14.17 4.89 -5.35
C ASN A 90 15.02 4.87 -6.64
N PRO A 91 16.24 4.32 -6.58
CA PRO A 91 17.16 4.32 -7.72
C PRO A 91 16.65 3.51 -8.92
N LEU A 92 15.74 2.55 -8.70
CA LEU A 92 15.10 1.77 -9.77
C LEU A 92 14.00 2.54 -10.50
N GLY A 93 13.57 3.69 -9.95
CA GLY A 93 12.48 4.48 -10.47
C GLY A 93 11.11 3.86 -10.22
N GLU A 94 10.10 4.59 -10.63
CA GLU A 94 8.71 4.15 -10.59
C GLU A 94 8.45 2.98 -11.54
N THR A 95 7.42 2.19 -11.23
CA THR A 95 6.99 1.12 -12.14
C THR A 95 6.58 1.71 -13.48
N GLN A 96 7.34 1.37 -14.53
CA GLN A 96 7.14 1.86 -15.88
C GLN A 96 5.69 1.68 -16.34
N GLY A 97 5.13 2.72 -16.97
CA GLY A 97 3.76 2.70 -17.47
C GLY A 97 2.70 3.06 -16.42
N THR A 98 3.01 3.07 -15.13
CA THR A 98 2.00 3.36 -14.07
C THR A 98 1.41 4.77 -14.20
N MET A 99 2.26 5.75 -14.51
CA MET A 99 1.85 7.15 -14.63
C MET A 99 1.34 7.48 -16.04
N THR A 100 2.00 6.96 -17.09
CA THR A 100 1.64 7.24 -18.49
C THR A 100 0.37 6.52 -18.93
N ASN A 101 0.08 5.34 -18.38
CA ASN A 101 -1.11 4.54 -18.69
C ASN A 101 -2.15 4.58 -17.56
N SER A 102 -2.03 5.56 -16.67
CA SER A 102 -2.86 5.71 -15.46
C SER A 102 -4.36 5.80 -15.73
N THR A 103 -4.75 6.25 -16.92
CA THR A 103 -6.15 6.37 -17.38
C THR A 103 -6.69 5.10 -18.04
N GLN A 104 -5.87 4.05 -18.21
CA GLN A 104 -6.31 2.81 -18.85
C GLN A 104 -7.03 1.89 -17.85
N ASP A 105 -8.26 1.50 -18.19
CA ASP A 105 -9.06 0.53 -17.41
C ASP A 105 -8.36 -0.83 -17.27
N LEU A 106 -7.54 -1.22 -18.26
CA LEU A 106 -6.73 -2.43 -18.17
C LEU A 106 -5.67 -2.35 -17.06
N LEU A 107 -4.98 -1.21 -16.93
CA LEU A 107 -4.04 -1.01 -15.84
C LEU A 107 -4.77 -1.03 -14.49
N PHE A 108 -5.94 -0.41 -14.42
CA PHE A 108 -6.77 -0.39 -13.22
C PHE A 108 -7.21 -1.81 -12.80
N SER A 109 -7.74 -2.60 -13.73
CA SER A 109 -8.22 -3.96 -13.45
C SER A 109 -7.08 -4.92 -13.11
N MET A 110 -5.96 -4.88 -13.85
CA MET A 110 -4.81 -5.78 -13.62
C MET A 110 -4.06 -5.52 -12.31
N LYS A 111 -4.22 -4.35 -11.67
CA LYS A 111 -3.71 -4.12 -10.31
C LYS A 111 -4.32 -5.06 -9.27
N ARG A 112 -5.53 -5.57 -9.53
CA ARG A 112 -6.20 -6.59 -8.70
C ARG A 112 -5.65 -8.00 -8.88
N LEU A 113 -4.71 -8.19 -9.81
CA LEU A 113 -4.03 -9.47 -10.05
C LEU A 113 -2.52 -9.39 -9.83
N SER A 114 -1.99 -8.19 -9.52
CA SER A 114 -0.56 -7.93 -9.38
C SER A 114 -0.24 -7.25 -8.05
N GLN A 115 -0.52 -5.95 -7.94
CA GLN A 115 -0.11 -5.13 -6.79
C GLN A 115 -0.84 -5.50 -5.49
N ASN A 116 -2.13 -5.82 -5.57
CA ASN A 116 -2.91 -6.25 -4.42
C ASN A 116 -3.93 -7.31 -4.84
N PRO A 117 -3.52 -8.59 -4.92
CA PRO A 117 -4.36 -9.66 -5.44
C PRO A 117 -5.33 -10.26 -4.42
N TYR A 118 -5.10 -10.01 -3.12
CA TYR A 118 -5.82 -10.68 -2.03
C TYR A 118 -7.33 -10.40 -1.93
N PRO A 119 -7.85 -9.19 -2.22
CA PRO A 119 -9.26 -8.88 -2.02
C PRO A 119 -10.13 -9.15 -3.25
N LEU A 120 -9.56 -9.71 -4.34
CA LEU A 120 -10.32 -10.03 -5.54
C LEU A 120 -11.01 -11.38 -5.38
N GLU A 121 -12.33 -11.39 -5.56
CA GLU A 121 -13.16 -12.58 -5.43
C GLU A 121 -13.97 -12.81 -6.69
N LEU A 122 -14.15 -14.09 -7.05
CA LEU A 122 -15.08 -14.49 -8.10
C LEU A 122 -16.52 -14.39 -7.56
N VAL A 123 -17.40 -13.71 -8.29
CA VAL A 123 -18.84 -13.74 -8.01
C VAL A 123 -19.37 -15.08 -8.47
N LYS A 124 -19.75 -15.94 -7.54
CA LYS A 124 -20.22 -17.28 -7.88
C LYS A 124 -21.57 -17.20 -8.61
N PRO A 125 -21.81 -18.03 -9.64
CA PRO A 125 -23.10 -18.09 -10.31
C PRO A 125 -24.28 -18.44 -9.39
N SER A 126 -24.01 -19.08 -8.25
CA SER A 126 -25.00 -19.43 -7.23
C SER A 126 -25.39 -18.28 -6.30
N ASP A 127 -24.53 -17.28 -6.19
CA ASP A 127 -24.65 -16.22 -5.20
C ASP A 127 -25.32 -15.01 -5.86
N PRO A 128 -26.13 -14.22 -5.13
CA PRO A 128 -26.72 -13.01 -5.69
C PRO A 128 -25.62 -12.00 -6.07
N LEU A 129 -25.94 -11.11 -7.01
CA LEU A 129 -25.05 -10.00 -7.35
C LEU A 129 -24.83 -9.10 -6.13
N PRO A 130 -23.61 -8.58 -5.93
CA PRO A 130 -23.27 -7.77 -4.75
C PRO A 130 -23.95 -6.38 -4.75
N PHE A 131 -24.39 -5.90 -5.91
CA PHE A 131 -25.13 -4.66 -6.09
C PHE A 131 -25.85 -4.66 -7.45
N ASP A 132 -26.88 -3.83 -7.56
CA ASP A 132 -27.65 -3.68 -8.79
C ASP A 132 -26.88 -2.86 -9.84
N VAL A 133 -26.93 -3.30 -11.09
CA VAL A 133 -26.36 -2.61 -12.25
C VAL A 133 -27.46 -2.43 -13.30
N PRO A 134 -27.60 -1.26 -13.94
CA PRO A 134 -28.60 -1.06 -14.98
C PRO A 134 -28.50 -2.12 -16.09
N GLU A 135 -29.64 -2.68 -16.49
CA GLU A 135 -29.70 -3.80 -17.44
C GLU A 135 -29.07 -3.47 -18.81
N ASP A 136 -29.10 -2.19 -19.21
CA ASP A 136 -28.56 -1.71 -20.47
C ASP A 136 -27.02 -1.49 -20.43
N LEU A 137 -26.38 -1.54 -19.26
CA LEU A 137 -24.99 -1.17 -19.11
C LEU A 137 -24.04 -2.30 -19.55
N ALA A 138 -24.30 -3.53 -19.09
CA ALA A 138 -23.46 -4.68 -19.46
C ALA A 138 -23.45 -4.93 -20.99
N PRO A 139 -24.60 -4.92 -21.69
CA PRO A 139 -24.61 -5.05 -23.15
C PRO A 139 -23.82 -3.94 -23.86
N ARG A 140 -23.82 -2.70 -23.33
CA ARG A 140 -23.07 -1.58 -23.92
C ARG A 140 -21.56 -1.71 -23.75
N ILE A 141 -21.09 -2.30 -22.65
CA ILE A 141 -19.66 -2.41 -22.33
C ILE A 141 -19.05 -3.69 -22.91
N VAL A 142 -19.72 -4.84 -22.72
CA VAL A 142 -19.16 -6.16 -23.06
C VAL A 142 -19.93 -6.91 -24.16
N GLY A 143 -21.07 -6.38 -24.61
CA GLY A 143 -21.86 -6.97 -25.70
C GLY A 143 -22.86 -8.06 -25.27
N VAL A 144 -22.87 -8.46 -24.00
CA VAL A 144 -23.75 -9.49 -23.43
C VAL A 144 -24.46 -8.99 -22.17
N SER A 145 -25.52 -9.68 -21.76
CA SER A 145 -26.27 -9.34 -20.55
C SER A 145 -25.47 -9.62 -19.27
N LEU A 146 -25.80 -8.91 -18.19
CA LEU A 146 -25.19 -9.15 -16.89
C LEU A 146 -25.50 -10.56 -16.34
N ASP A 147 -26.73 -11.03 -16.57
CA ASP A 147 -27.17 -12.38 -16.20
C ASP A 147 -26.33 -13.47 -16.89
N GLU A 148 -25.99 -13.27 -18.17
CA GLU A 148 -25.11 -14.19 -18.91
C GLU A 148 -23.70 -14.22 -18.33
N LEU A 149 -23.10 -13.05 -18.03
CA LEU A 149 -21.78 -12.96 -17.40
C LEU A 149 -21.74 -13.61 -16.01
N HIS A 150 -22.84 -13.48 -15.27
CA HIS A 150 -22.95 -14.05 -13.93
C HIS A 150 -23.05 -15.56 -14.00
N LYS A 151 -23.91 -16.09 -14.89
CA LYS A 151 -24.05 -17.53 -15.13
C LYS A 151 -22.79 -18.18 -15.67
N SER A 152 -22.02 -17.47 -16.51
CA SER A 152 -20.74 -17.96 -17.04
C SER A 152 -19.59 -17.92 -16.03
N GLY A 153 -19.79 -17.35 -14.84
CA GLY A 153 -18.72 -17.20 -13.85
C GLY A 153 -17.62 -16.24 -14.33
N SER A 154 -17.99 -15.17 -15.05
CA SER A 154 -17.04 -14.19 -15.61
C SER A 154 -17.01 -12.87 -14.82
N LEU A 155 -17.71 -12.80 -13.69
CA LEU A 155 -17.79 -11.61 -12.84
C LEU A 155 -16.86 -11.72 -11.63
N PHE A 156 -16.14 -10.65 -11.36
CA PHE A 156 -15.25 -10.53 -10.20
C PHE A 156 -15.58 -9.28 -9.41
N VAL A 157 -15.39 -9.33 -8.09
CA VAL A 157 -15.70 -8.23 -7.17
C VAL A 157 -14.55 -8.01 -6.19
N VAL A 158 -14.40 -6.77 -5.73
CA VAL A 158 -13.53 -6.38 -4.63
C VAL A 158 -14.39 -5.65 -3.61
N ASP A 159 -14.80 -6.33 -2.53
CA ASP A 159 -15.59 -5.71 -1.48
C ASP A 159 -14.70 -4.92 -0.51
N ARG A 160 -15.03 -3.64 -0.31
CA ARG A 160 -14.35 -2.72 0.64
C ARG A 160 -15.28 -2.14 1.69
N ASN A 161 -16.49 -2.67 1.82
CA ASN A 161 -17.51 -2.18 2.75
C ASN A 161 -17.06 -2.23 4.22
N PHE A 162 -16.12 -3.11 4.58
CA PHE A 162 -15.53 -3.18 5.91
C PHE A 162 -14.85 -1.87 6.37
N LEU A 163 -14.50 -0.96 5.44
CA LEU A 163 -13.94 0.36 5.76
C LEU A 163 -15.00 1.39 6.18
N LEU A 164 -16.28 1.15 5.92
CA LEU A 164 -17.37 2.07 6.23
C LEU A 164 -17.83 2.01 7.70
N VAL A 165 -17.39 0.98 8.45
CA VAL A 165 -17.86 0.68 9.82
C VAL A 165 -17.28 1.62 10.91
N ARG A 166 -16.48 2.63 10.56
CA ARG A 166 -15.80 3.52 11.56
C ARG A 166 -16.13 5.01 11.47
N ARG A 167 -17.35 5.41 11.11
CA ARG A 167 -17.79 6.82 11.18
C ARG A 167 -19.13 6.97 11.89
N ALA A 168 -19.28 6.36 13.05
CA ALA A 168 -20.49 6.47 13.86
C ALA A 168 -20.14 6.67 15.34
N ASP A 169 -19.56 7.83 15.64
CA ASP A 169 -19.36 8.37 16.98
C ASP A 169 -18.87 9.83 16.90
#